data_AF-A0A3D3IWY6-F1
#
_entry.id   AF-A0A3D3IWY6-F1
#
_cell.length_a   1.000
_cell.length_b   1.000
_cell.length_c   1.000
_cell.angle_alpha   90.00
_cell.angle_beta   90.00
_cell.angle_gamma   90.00
#
_symmetry.space_group_name_H-M   'P 1'
#
loop_
_entity.id
_entity.type
_entity.pdbx_description
1 polymer ?
#
loop_
_entity_poly.entity_id
_entity_poly.type
_entity_poly.pdbx_seq_one_letter_code
_entity_poly.pdbx_strand_id
1 'polypeptide(L)'
;MDQELHDLRFWGVKGVDYEVDDDGLFYRTDEQRQNWADTSYQAAHRCQYSYFPQWKGTSEDGKNANKPEEQPSEFMNDMAKPLKDCFDAYGVTTYPQLIGSVVETNGPWFPMYSYSNNFTTETPGGVAWAKMGECKHEWLPKVVMAKDFDKGWDEYMEAYNACKPEDFLAEMQEILDTFK
;
A
#
# COMPACT_ATOMS: atom_id res chain seq x y z
N MET A 1 19.58 10.77 5.44
CA MET A 1 19.07 12.15 5.24
C MET A 1 18.28 12.42 6.48
N ASP A 2 18.53 13.57 7.11
CA ASP A 2 17.98 13.86 8.42
C ASP A 2 16.61 14.52 8.25
N GLN A 3 15.71 14.40 9.24
CA GLN A 3 14.34 14.93 9.14
C GLN A 3 14.33 16.43 8.83
N GLU A 4 15.22 17.22 9.43
CA GLU A 4 15.33 18.66 9.18
C GLU A 4 15.63 18.98 7.70
N LEU A 5 16.50 18.18 7.06
CA LEU A 5 16.81 18.34 5.63
C LEU A 5 15.61 17.92 4.76
N HIS A 6 14.88 16.91 5.20
CA HIS A 6 13.65 16.48 4.53
C HIS A 6 12.57 17.58 4.60
N ASP A 7 12.33 18.13 5.78
CA ASP A 7 11.38 19.22 5.99
C ASP A 7 11.76 20.44 5.17
N LEU A 8 13.04 20.84 5.17
CA LEU A 8 13.52 21.94 4.33
C LEU A 8 13.25 21.69 2.85
N ARG A 9 13.40 20.45 2.37
CA ARG A 9 13.22 20.10 0.96
C ARG A 9 11.76 20.07 0.53
N PHE A 10 10.84 19.65 1.40
CA PHE A 10 9.43 19.42 1.04
C PHE A 10 8.48 20.47 1.62
N TRP A 11 8.66 20.85 2.88
CA TRP A 11 7.89 21.90 3.52
C TRP A 11 8.47 23.29 3.26
N GLY A 12 9.80 23.41 3.23
CA GLY A 12 10.52 24.66 3.03
C GLY A 12 11.08 25.22 4.35
N VAL A 13 11.25 26.53 4.42
CA VAL A 13 11.74 27.22 5.62
C VAL A 13 10.56 27.57 6.53
N LYS A 14 10.61 27.15 7.80
CA LYS A 14 9.61 27.51 8.82
C LYS A 14 9.50 29.03 8.97
N GLY A 15 8.29 29.57 8.97
CA GLY A 15 8.03 31.01 9.03
C GLY A 15 8.07 31.72 7.66
N VAL A 16 8.43 31.00 6.60
CA VAL A 16 8.48 31.51 5.22
C VAL A 16 7.55 30.70 4.33
N ASP A 17 7.74 29.38 4.30
CA ASP A 17 7.04 28.47 3.39
C ASP A 17 5.93 27.66 4.07
N TYR A 18 5.96 27.60 5.41
CA TYR A 18 4.96 26.96 6.25
C TYR A 18 5.03 27.51 7.68
N GLU A 19 3.93 27.36 8.42
CA GLU A 19 3.78 27.69 9.82
C GLU A 19 3.49 26.45 10.66
N VAL A 20 3.62 26.61 11.98
CA VAL A 20 3.33 25.57 12.96
C VAL A 20 2.25 26.09 13.89
N ASP A 21 1.12 25.39 13.99
CA ASP A 21 0.01 25.81 14.84
C ASP A 21 0.24 25.46 16.32
N ASP A 22 -0.74 25.77 17.17
CA ASP A 22 -0.68 25.54 18.61
C ASP A 22 -0.60 24.04 18.98
N ASP A 23 -1.12 23.15 18.12
CA ASP A 23 -1.01 21.69 18.25
C ASP A 23 0.32 21.17 17.68
N GLY A 24 1.13 22.06 17.11
CA GLY A 24 2.40 21.81 16.47
C GLY A 24 2.27 21.11 15.12
N LEU A 25 1.13 21.24 14.44
CA LEU A 25 0.92 20.76 13.09
C LEU A 25 1.41 21.77 12.07
N PHE A 26 1.99 21.25 10.99
CA PHE A 26 2.45 22.07 9.88
C PHE A 26 1.27 22.46 9.01
N TYR A 27 1.19 23.75 8.67
CA TYR A 27 0.17 24.28 7.76
C TYR A 27 0.76 25.42 6.93
N ARG A 28 0.06 25.79 5.86
CA ARG A 28 0.40 26.97 5.06
C ARG A 28 -0.64 28.06 5.21
N THR A 29 -0.21 29.31 5.15
CA THR A 29 -1.14 30.43 4.95
C THR A 29 -1.59 30.50 3.48
N ASP A 30 -2.65 31.25 3.19
CA ASP A 30 -3.11 31.43 1.81
C ASP A 30 -2.05 32.09 0.92
N GLU A 31 -1.26 33.02 1.48
CA GLU A 31 -0.14 33.65 0.78
C GLU A 31 0.96 32.62 0.48
N GLN A 32 1.32 31.78 1.46
CA GLN A 32 2.28 30.70 1.25
C GLN A 32 1.78 29.72 0.18
N ARG A 33 0.49 29.36 0.16
CA ARG A 33 -0.09 28.52 -0.89
C ARG A 33 0.00 29.17 -2.26
N GLN A 34 -0.26 30.48 -2.37
CA GLN A 34 -0.13 31.22 -3.62
C GLN A 34 1.33 31.24 -4.11
N ASN A 35 2.29 31.50 -3.22
CA ASN A 35 3.72 31.41 -3.54
C ASN A 35 4.10 30.01 -4.02
N TRP A 36 3.63 28.97 -3.33
CA TRP A 36 3.86 27.58 -3.72
C TRP A 36 3.13 27.18 -5.01
N ALA A 37 2.12 27.91 -5.46
CA ALA A 37 1.46 27.71 -6.77
C ALA A 37 2.15 28.49 -7.90
N ASP A 38 2.95 29.52 -7.59
CA ASP A 38 3.67 30.34 -8.55
C ASP A 38 4.91 29.61 -9.09
N THR A 39 4.99 29.44 -10.40
CA THR A 39 6.07 28.71 -11.07
C THR A 39 7.42 29.45 -10.99
N SER A 40 7.42 30.77 -10.94
CA SER A 40 8.63 31.59 -10.80
C SER A 40 9.17 31.53 -9.38
N TYR A 41 8.29 31.52 -8.37
CA TYR A 41 8.67 31.29 -6.99
C TYR A 41 9.24 29.88 -6.81
N GLN A 42 8.56 28.85 -7.33
CA GLN A 42 9.08 27.48 -7.31
C GLN A 42 10.47 27.39 -7.97
N ALA A 43 10.70 28.03 -9.12
CA ALA A 43 11.99 27.98 -9.79
C ALA A 43 13.12 28.66 -8.99
N ALA A 44 12.80 29.71 -8.22
CA ALA A 44 13.76 30.47 -7.44
C ALA A 44 13.99 29.92 -6.02
N HIS A 45 12.96 29.36 -5.38
CA HIS A 45 12.96 28.93 -3.99
C HIS A 45 12.98 27.40 -3.80
N ARG A 46 12.59 26.61 -4.81
CA ARG A 46 12.52 25.15 -4.69
C ARG A 46 13.70 24.46 -5.36
N CYS A 47 14.19 23.41 -4.71
CA CYS A 47 15.18 22.50 -5.29
C CYS A 47 14.57 21.10 -5.49
N GLN A 48 13.80 20.93 -6.56
CA GLN A 48 13.08 19.67 -6.80
C GLN A 48 13.96 18.63 -7.51
N TYR A 49 14.86 17.99 -6.76
CA TYR A 49 15.62 16.85 -7.28
C TYR A 49 14.80 15.56 -7.18
N SER A 50 14.00 15.26 -8.21
CA SER A 50 13.13 14.07 -8.22
C SER A 50 13.90 12.74 -8.12
N TYR A 51 15.16 12.70 -8.54
CA TYR A 51 16.01 11.49 -8.54
C TYR A 51 16.66 11.17 -7.19
N PHE A 52 16.62 12.09 -6.21
CA PHE A 52 17.17 11.81 -4.89
C PHE A 52 16.21 10.93 -4.10
N PRO A 53 16.73 9.95 -3.32
CA PRO A 53 15.93 9.20 -2.37
C PRO A 53 15.06 10.13 -1.53
N GLN A 54 13.82 9.71 -1.30
CA GLN A 54 12.80 10.43 -0.55
C GLN A 54 11.88 9.40 0.11
N TRP A 55 11.31 9.75 1.25
CA TRP A 55 10.27 8.96 1.89
C TRP A 55 9.00 9.80 2.05
N LYS A 56 7.93 9.11 2.43
CA LYS A 56 6.56 9.59 2.53
C LYS A 56 5.98 9.17 3.87
N GLY A 57 4.78 9.62 4.19
CA GLY A 57 4.08 9.25 5.43
C GLY A 57 4.47 10.13 6.61
N THR A 58 4.35 9.62 7.83
CA THR A 58 4.53 10.41 9.05
C THR A 58 6.00 10.76 9.30
N SER A 59 6.26 12.01 9.65
CA SER A 59 7.54 12.56 10.10
C SER A 59 7.99 11.90 11.40
N GLU A 60 9.27 12.04 11.75
CA GLU A 60 9.85 11.55 13.01
C GLU A 60 9.13 12.08 14.26
N ASP A 61 8.41 13.21 14.16
CA ASP A 61 7.61 13.76 15.25
C ASP A 61 6.32 12.96 15.56
N GLY A 62 5.99 11.97 14.72
CA GLY A 62 4.84 11.09 14.90
C GLY A 62 3.48 11.74 14.60
N LYS A 63 3.43 12.99 14.12
CA LYS A 63 2.17 13.71 13.88
C LYS A 63 2.09 14.42 12.53
N ASN A 64 3.18 15.03 12.06
CA ASN A 64 3.19 15.75 10.79
C ASN A 64 3.50 14.80 9.63
N ALA A 65 3.01 15.14 8.45
CA ALA A 65 3.39 14.43 7.24
C ALA A 65 4.75 14.91 6.74
N ASN A 66 5.55 14.00 6.19
CA ASN A 66 6.83 14.30 5.54
C ASN A 66 6.66 15.19 4.29
N LYS A 67 5.44 15.30 3.76
CA LYS A 67 5.10 16.12 2.61
C LYS A 67 3.81 16.89 2.86
N PRO A 68 3.72 18.16 2.41
CA PRO A 68 2.50 18.96 2.56
C PRO A 68 1.25 18.31 1.96
N GLU A 69 1.38 17.69 0.80
CA GLU A 69 0.30 16.97 0.09
C GLU A 69 -0.24 15.75 0.85
N GLU A 70 0.50 15.23 1.83
CA GLU A 70 0.09 14.12 2.70
C GLU A 70 -0.41 14.61 4.07
N GLN A 71 -0.31 15.92 4.35
CA GLN A 71 -0.83 16.51 5.57
C GLN A 71 -2.36 16.63 5.47
N PRO A 72 -3.15 16.07 6.42
CA PRO A 72 -4.61 16.06 6.30
C PRO A 72 -5.25 17.45 6.16
N SER A 73 -4.73 18.45 6.88
CA SER A 73 -5.22 19.84 6.81
C SER A 73 -4.95 20.48 5.44
N GLU A 74 -3.76 20.30 4.88
CA GLU A 74 -3.41 20.84 3.56
C GLU A 74 -4.12 20.08 2.43
N PHE A 75 -4.25 18.77 2.53
CA PHE A 75 -5.03 17.96 1.59
C PHE A 75 -6.47 18.46 1.49
N MET A 76 -7.10 18.76 2.64
CA MET A 76 -8.43 19.34 2.65
C MET A 76 -8.46 20.73 2.03
N ASN A 77 -7.46 21.57 2.27
CA ASN A 77 -7.42 22.91 1.69
C ASN A 77 -7.26 22.87 0.16
N ASP A 78 -6.42 22.01 -0.37
CA ASP A 78 -6.14 21.89 -1.82
C ASP A 78 -7.28 21.24 -2.61
N MET A 79 -8.19 20.52 -1.93
CA MET A 79 -9.28 19.82 -2.57
C MET A 79 -10.25 20.78 -3.30
N ALA A 80 -10.64 20.40 -4.52
CA ALA A 80 -11.62 21.15 -5.31
C ALA A 80 -12.97 21.23 -4.59
N LYS A 81 -13.66 22.38 -4.72
CA LYS A 81 -14.94 22.63 -4.04
C LYS A 81 -15.99 21.52 -4.23
N PRO A 82 -16.20 20.95 -5.43
CA PRO A 82 -17.15 19.85 -5.61
C PRO A 82 -16.83 18.59 -4.80
N LEU A 83 -15.54 18.31 -4.56
CA LEU A 83 -15.11 17.16 -3.76
C LEU A 83 -15.29 17.43 -2.26
N LYS A 84 -14.99 18.65 -1.80
CA LYS A 84 -15.29 19.09 -0.42
C LYS A 84 -16.78 18.93 -0.11
N ASP A 85 -17.64 19.42 -1.00
CA ASP A 85 -19.10 19.32 -0.84
C ASP A 85 -19.58 17.85 -0.82
N CYS A 86 -18.93 16.97 -1.58
CA CYS A 86 -19.19 15.54 -1.54
C CYS A 86 -18.80 14.94 -0.17
N PHE A 87 -17.60 15.23 0.31
CA PHE A 87 -17.11 14.74 1.59
C PHE A 87 -18.00 15.19 2.76
N ASP A 88 -18.40 16.47 2.76
CA ASP A 88 -19.35 17.03 3.73
C ASP A 88 -20.72 16.34 3.66
N ALA A 89 -21.23 16.06 2.46
CA ALA A 89 -22.52 15.38 2.27
C ALA A 89 -22.53 13.94 2.78
N TYR A 90 -21.40 13.23 2.69
CA TYR A 90 -21.23 11.88 3.22
C TYR A 90 -20.73 11.84 4.67
N GLY A 91 -20.37 12.99 5.27
CA GLY A 91 -19.83 13.07 6.62
C GLY A 91 -18.46 12.39 6.77
N VAL A 92 -17.66 12.40 5.71
CA VAL A 92 -16.35 11.74 5.63
C VAL A 92 -15.23 12.74 5.39
N THR A 93 -14.02 12.41 5.84
CA THR A 93 -12.82 13.22 5.63
C THR A 93 -11.78 12.52 4.75
N THR A 94 -12.04 11.29 4.31
CA THR A 94 -11.09 10.55 3.46
C THR A 94 -11.83 9.67 2.45
N TYR A 95 -11.20 9.37 1.32
CA TYR A 95 -11.75 8.43 0.34
C TYR A 95 -12.01 7.02 0.91
N PRO A 96 -11.14 6.43 1.75
CA PRO A 96 -11.42 5.15 2.40
C PRO A 96 -12.71 5.16 3.23
N GLN A 97 -12.99 6.24 3.95
CA GLN A 97 -14.26 6.38 4.68
C GLN A 97 -15.46 6.42 3.74
N LEU A 98 -15.33 7.02 2.56
CA LEU A 98 -16.40 7.07 1.55
C LEU A 98 -16.81 5.67 1.04
N ILE A 99 -15.86 4.73 0.98
CA ILE A 99 -16.11 3.35 0.54
C ILE A 99 -16.19 2.34 1.70
N GLY A 100 -16.12 2.80 2.95
CA GLY A 100 -16.08 1.92 4.12
C GLY A 100 -14.86 1.00 4.17
N SER A 101 -13.74 1.39 3.56
CA SER A 101 -12.49 0.63 3.56
C SER A 101 -11.75 0.79 4.89
N VAL A 102 -12.31 0.21 5.94
CA VAL A 102 -11.63 -0.04 7.20
C VAL A 102 -11.11 -1.48 7.18
N VAL A 103 -9.80 -1.67 7.27
CA VAL A 103 -9.23 -3.00 7.58
C VAL A 103 -9.53 -3.23 9.07
N GLU A 104 -10.71 -3.74 9.39
CA GLU A 104 -11.09 -3.97 10.79
C GLU A 104 -10.44 -5.24 11.37
N THR A 105 -10.18 -6.24 10.54
CA THR A 105 -9.55 -7.49 10.95
C THR A 105 -8.88 -8.13 9.75
N ASN A 106 -7.60 -8.46 9.89
CA ASN A 106 -6.95 -9.35 8.93
C ASN A 106 -7.71 -10.69 8.97
N GLY A 107 -8.12 -11.19 7.79
CA GLY A 107 -8.83 -12.48 7.73
C GLY A 107 -7.99 -13.58 8.38
N PRO A 108 -8.60 -14.66 8.90
CA PRO A 108 -7.87 -15.77 9.52
C PRO A 108 -6.82 -16.45 8.63
N TRP A 109 -6.79 -16.12 7.34
CA TRP A 109 -5.84 -16.60 6.33
C TRP A 109 -4.74 -15.59 5.98
N PHE A 110 -4.76 -14.38 6.54
CA PHE A 110 -3.68 -13.42 6.34
C PHE A 110 -2.48 -13.81 7.22
N PRO A 111 -1.22 -13.77 6.72
CA PRO A 111 -0.75 -13.24 5.43
C PRO A 111 -0.42 -14.33 4.38
N MET A 112 -1.17 -15.44 4.32
CA MET A 112 -0.77 -16.63 3.55
C MET A 112 -0.38 -16.35 2.09
N TYR A 113 -1.14 -15.51 1.39
CA TYR A 113 -0.93 -15.19 -0.04
C TYR A 113 0.40 -14.48 -0.32
N SER A 114 0.86 -13.65 0.61
CA SER A 114 2.14 -12.94 0.49
C SER A 114 3.28 -13.82 0.95
N TYR A 115 3.07 -14.54 2.05
CA TYR A 115 4.12 -15.34 2.67
C TYR A 115 4.51 -16.55 1.81
N SER A 116 3.55 -17.16 1.09
CA SER A 116 3.84 -18.29 0.18
C SER A 116 4.86 -17.95 -0.91
N ASN A 117 5.05 -16.67 -1.27
CA ASN A 117 6.08 -16.26 -2.23
C ASN A 117 7.52 -16.37 -1.68
N ASN A 118 7.67 -16.48 -0.36
CA ASN A 118 8.97 -16.65 0.29
C ASN A 118 9.36 -18.11 0.46
N PHE A 119 8.48 -19.06 0.12
CA PHE A 119 8.80 -20.48 0.19
C PHE A 119 9.90 -20.82 -0.82
N THR A 120 10.94 -21.48 -0.32
CA THR A 120 12.02 -22.04 -1.15
C THR A 120 11.81 -23.55 -1.26
N THR A 121 12.45 -24.21 -2.23
CA THR A 121 12.41 -25.68 -2.35
C THR A 121 13.26 -26.40 -1.30
N GLU A 122 13.65 -25.71 -0.22
CA GLU A 122 14.42 -26.27 0.89
C GLU A 122 13.54 -27.04 1.87
N THR A 123 12.24 -26.73 1.92
CA THR A 123 11.25 -27.41 2.75
C THR A 123 10.32 -28.29 1.93
N PRO A 124 9.73 -29.36 2.50
CA PRO A 124 8.71 -30.16 1.84
C PRO A 124 7.52 -29.32 1.36
N GLY A 125 7.05 -28.35 2.14
CA GLY A 125 5.95 -27.46 1.75
C GLY A 125 6.33 -26.55 0.59
N GLY A 126 7.58 -26.10 0.50
CA GLY A 126 8.04 -25.30 -0.65
C GLY A 126 8.24 -26.10 -1.92
N VAL A 127 8.67 -27.37 -1.81
CA VAL A 127 8.67 -28.30 -2.95
C VAL A 127 7.24 -28.57 -3.43
N ALA A 128 6.29 -28.79 -2.50
CA ALA A 128 4.88 -28.98 -2.84
C ALA A 128 4.28 -27.75 -3.52
N TRP A 129 4.55 -26.55 -3.00
CA TRP A 129 4.12 -25.28 -3.60
C TRP A 129 4.59 -25.11 -5.06
N ALA A 130 5.88 -25.36 -5.33
CA ALA A 130 6.44 -25.28 -6.67
C ALA A 130 5.76 -26.27 -7.63
N LYS A 131 5.64 -27.54 -7.23
CA LYS A 131 5.01 -28.60 -8.03
C LYS A 131 3.53 -28.33 -8.28
N MET A 132 2.80 -27.83 -7.28
CA MET A 132 1.40 -27.41 -7.44
C MET A 132 1.28 -26.28 -8.45
N GLY A 133 2.20 -25.32 -8.43
CA GLY A 133 2.29 -24.25 -9.41
C GLY A 133 2.46 -24.79 -10.83
N GLU A 134 3.45 -25.66 -11.04
CA GLU A 134 3.72 -26.31 -12.34
C GLU A 134 2.52 -27.15 -12.82
N CYS A 135 1.97 -27.98 -11.94
CA CYS A 135 0.80 -28.81 -12.21
C CYS A 135 -0.41 -27.97 -12.66
N LYS A 136 -0.70 -26.86 -11.96
CA LYS A 136 -1.78 -25.95 -12.36
C LYS A 136 -1.54 -25.35 -13.75
N HIS A 137 -0.31 -24.91 -14.06
CA HIS A 137 0.02 -24.33 -15.36
C HIS A 137 -0.13 -25.35 -16.49
N GLU A 138 0.21 -26.60 -16.25
CA GLU A 138 0.09 -27.67 -17.25
C GLU A 138 -1.36 -28.14 -17.43
N TRP A 139 -2.07 -28.39 -16.33
CA TRP A 139 -3.33 -29.12 -16.37
C TRP A 139 -4.56 -28.24 -16.51
N LEU A 140 -4.60 -27.05 -15.89
CA LEU A 140 -5.80 -26.20 -15.96
C LEU A 140 -6.20 -25.83 -17.40
N PRO A 141 -5.26 -25.50 -18.32
CA PRO A 141 -5.63 -25.29 -19.72
C PRO A 141 -6.20 -26.55 -20.39
N LYS A 142 -5.68 -27.74 -20.06
CA LYS A 142 -6.17 -29.01 -20.60
C LYS A 142 -7.59 -29.32 -20.11
N VAL A 143 -7.87 -29.08 -18.82
CA VAL A 143 -9.20 -29.25 -18.22
C VAL A 143 -10.21 -28.32 -18.88
N VAL A 144 -9.88 -27.03 -19.04
CA VAL A 144 -10.76 -26.03 -19.67
C VAL A 144 -11.08 -26.40 -21.12
N MET A 145 -10.12 -27.00 -21.84
CA MET A 145 -10.27 -27.41 -23.23
C MET A 145 -10.79 -28.85 -23.40
N ALA A 146 -11.05 -29.57 -22.30
CA ALA A 146 -11.47 -30.95 -22.34
C ALA A 146 -12.89 -31.07 -22.92
N LYS A 147 -13.10 -32.08 -23.77
CA LYS A 147 -14.45 -32.41 -24.28
C LYS A 147 -15.34 -33.00 -23.18
N ASP A 148 -14.72 -33.62 -22.19
CA ASP A 148 -15.34 -34.20 -21.00
C ASP A 148 -14.65 -33.56 -19.79
N PHE A 149 -15.36 -32.64 -19.14
CA PHE A 149 -14.81 -31.86 -18.03
C PHE A 149 -14.54 -32.74 -16.82
N ASP A 150 -15.46 -33.65 -16.48
CA ASP A 150 -15.37 -34.47 -15.27
C ASP A 150 -14.16 -35.39 -15.35
N LYS A 151 -13.95 -36.04 -16.50
CA LYS A 151 -12.76 -36.85 -16.72
C LYS A 151 -11.47 -36.02 -16.65
N GLY A 152 -11.44 -34.85 -17.29
CA GLY A 152 -10.27 -33.97 -17.25
C GLY A 152 -9.97 -33.48 -15.83
N TRP A 153 -11.01 -33.18 -15.05
CA TRP A 153 -10.91 -32.77 -13.66
C TRP A 153 -10.35 -33.88 -12.78
N ASP A 154 -10.82 -35.12 -12.95
CA ASP A 154 -10.31 -36.29 -12.20
C ASP A 154 -8.82 -36.53 -12.46
N GLU A 155 -8.38 -36.47 -13.73
CA GLU A 155 -6.97 -36.59 -14.11
C GLU A 155 -6.12 -35.45 -13.51
N TYR A 156 -6.64 -34.22 -13.52
CA TYR A 156 -5.99 -33.09 -12.84
C TYR A 156 -5.88 -33.30 -11.34
N MET A 157 -6.94 -33.76 -10.67
CA MET A 157 -6.93 -33.97 -9.23
C MET A 157 -5.96 -35.09 -8.82
N GLU A 158 -5.81 -36.14 -9.63
CA GLU A 158 -4.78 -37.17 -9.43
C GLU A 158 -3.37 -36.56 -9.50
N ALA A 159 -3.08 -35.80 -10.55
CA ALA A 159 -1.79 -35.12 -10.72
C ALA A 159 -1.53 -34.08 -9.62
N TYR A 160 -2.56 -33.35 -9.20
CA TYR A 160 -2.48 -32.35 -8.14
C TYR A 160 -2.21 -32.99 -6.78
N ASN A 161 -2.91 -34.08 -6.43
CA ASN A 161 -2.68 -34.80 -5.18
C ASN A 161 -1.28 -35.45 -5.13
N ALA A 162 -0.75 -35.89 -6.27
CA ALA A 162 0.63 -36.38 -6.36
C ALA A 162 1.69 -35.29 -6.05
N CYS A 163 1.33 -34.00 -6.11
CA CYS A 163 2.20 -32.89 -5.71
C CYS A 163 2.32 -32.72 -4.19
N LYS A 164 1.57 -33.48 -3.39
CA LYS A 164 1.51 -33.41 -1.91
C LYS A 164 1.09 -32.03 -1.36
N PRO A 165 -0.06 -31.48 -1.76
CA PRO A 165 -0.54 -30.20 -1.25
C PRO A 165 -0.66 -30.14 0.27
N GLU A 166 -0.83 -31.28 0.95
CA GLU A 166 -0.84 -31.40 2.41
C GLU A 166 0.44 -30.91 3.08
N ASP A 167 1.61 -31.12 2.45
CA ASP A 167 2.90 -30.68 3.00
C ASP A 167 2.97 -29.14 3.02
N PHE A 168 2.45 -28.49 1.97
CA PHE A 168 2.33 -27.03 1.90
C PHE A 168 1.32 -26.51 2.93
N LEU A 169 0.15 -27.14 3.03
CA LEU A 169 -0.91 -26.69 3.94
C LEU A 169 -0.47 -26.79 5.42
N ALA A 170 0.26 -27.85 5.79
CA ALA A 170 0.79 -28.01 7.14
C ALA A 170 1.79 -26.90 7.50
N GLU A 171 2.79 -26.65 6.65
CA GLU A 171 3.80 -25.62 6.87
C GLU A 171 3.18 -24.22 6.91
N MET A 172 2.23 -23.93 6.00
CA MET A 172 1.48 -22.68 5.99
C MET A 172 0.64 -22.49 7.25
N GLN A 173 0.05 -23.56 7.79
CA GLN A 173 -0.74 -23.49 9.02
C GLN A 173 0.14 -23.16 10.24
N GLU A 174 1.34 -23.76 10.33
CA GLU A 174 2.31 -23.42 11.38
C GLU A 174 2.71 -21.95 11.33
N ILE A 175 3.00 -21.42 10.13
CA ILE A 175 3.32 -20.00 9.93
C ILE A 175 2.13 -19.13 10.34
N LEU A 176 0.92 -19.48 9.91
CA LEU A 176 -0.28 -18.70 10.24
C LEU A 176 -0.52 -18.62 11.75
N ASP A 177 -0.25 -19.71 12.47
CA ASP A 177 -0.39 -19.75 13.92
C ASP A 177 0.61 -18.84 14.65
N THR A 178 1.69 -18.39 13.99
CA THR A 178 2.61 -17.37 14.54
C THR A 178 2.06 -15.94 14.50
N PHE A 179 1.02 -15.68 13.68
CA PHE A 179 0.39 -14.37 13.51
C PHE A 179 -0.89 -14.19 14.34
N LYS A 180 -1.28 -15.20 15.12
CA LYS A 180 -2.41 -15.17 16.06
C LYS A 180 -1.97 -14.70 17.44
#